data_AF-A0A7S4CPH0-F1
#
_entry.id   AF-A0A7S4CPH0-F1
#
_cell.length_a   1.000
_cell.length_b   1.000
_cell.length_c   1.000
_cell.angle_alpha   90.00
_cell.angle_beta   90.00
_cell.angle_gamma   90.00
#
_symmetry.space_group_name_H-M   'P 1'
#
loop_
_entity.id
_entity.type
_entity.pdbx_description
1 polymer ?
#
loop_
_entity_poly.entity_id
_entity_poly.type
_entity_poly.pdbx_seq_one_letter_code
_entity_poly.pdbx_strand_id
1 'polypeptide(L)'
;VTLSCPLTLTRIGTPARSTRCQHVQCFDLRTYLTMECKSDAVRDVEGGVRCWHCPICSTRISATDLIVSPFFKKLLAEVPAAQKDVEVMPDMTWTLPGARAATSKKKDVEEVVLSDDD
;
A
#
# COMPACT_ATOMS: atom_id res chain seq x y z
N VAL A 1 8.16 -0.72 -8.05
CA VAL A 1 7.81 -1.07 -6.65
C VAL A 1 7.36 -2.52 -6.58
N THR A 2 7.51 -3.19 -5.44
CA THR A 2 7.04 -4.56 -5.25
C THR A 2 5.74 -4.61 -4.46
N LEU A 3 4.83 -5.51 -4.82
CA LEU A 3 3.52 -5.72 -4.17
C LEU A 3 3.60 -6.69 -3.01
N SER A 4 4.78 -7.27 -2.79
CA SER A 4 5.08 -8.12 -1.66
C SER A 4 5.58 -7.29 -0.47
N CYS A 5 5.13 -7.65 0.72
CA CYS A 5 5.56 -7.03 1.96
C CYS A 5 7.01 -7.46 2.25
N PRO A 6 7.92 -6.53 2.61
CA PRO A 6 9.29 -6.90 2.95
C PRO A 6 9.39 -7.76 4.23
N LEU A 7 8.36 -7.74 5.08
CA LEU A 7 8.34 -8.48 6.35
C LEU A 7 7.86 -9.92 6.20
N THR A 8 6.84 -10.15 5.36
CA THR A 8 6.24 -11.48 5.18
C THR A 8 6.66 -12.16 3.89
N LEU A 9 7.22 -11.41 2.94
CA LEU A 9 7.46 -11.83 1.55
C LEU A 9 6.19 -12.30 0.82
N THR A 10 5.01 -11.98 1.35
CA THR A 10 3.71 -12.25 0.76
C THR A 10 3.08 -10.96 0.25
N ARG A 11 2.07 -11.08 -0.62
CA ARG A 11 1.34 -9.93 -1.14
C ARG A 11 0.77 -9.08 0.01
N ILE A 12 1.01 -7.78 -0.07
CA ILE A 12 0.53 -6.81 0.93
C ILE A 12 -0.99 -6.84 0.96
N GLY A 13 -1.57 -7.00 2.16
CA GLY A 13 -3.01 -6.91 2.37
C GLY A 13 -3.45 -5.50 2.71
N THR A 14 -2.83 -4.90 3.74
CA THR A 14 -3.10 -3.50 4.13
C THR A 14 -1.85 -2.66 3.91
N PRO A 15 -1.74 -1.92 2.78
CA PRO A 15 -0.52 -1.20 2.45
C PRO A 15 -0.35 0.03 3.32
N ALA A 16 0.66 0.01 4.18
CA ALA A 16 1.03 1.14 5.03
C ALA A 16 2.43 1.66 4.71
N ARG A 17 2.57 2.96 4.97
CA ARG A 17 3.84 3.70 5.04
C ARG A 17 3.68 4.84 6.04
N SER A 18 4.77 5.47 6.44
CA SER A 18 4.69 6.73 7.19
C SER A 18 4.58 7.92 6.24
N THR A 19 3.90 8.98 6.67
CA THR A 19 3.91 10.30 6.01
C THR A 19 5.33 10.86 5.87
N ARG A 20 6.25 10.46 6.74
CA ARG A 20 7.65 10.89 6.78
C ARG A 20 8.56 10.12 5.82
N CYS A 21 8.08 9.02 5.26
CA CYS A 21 8.86 8.20 4.33
C CYS A 21 9.02 8.91 2.98
N GLN A 22 10.24 8.89 2.42
CA GLN A 22 10.54 9.42 1.07
C GLN A 22 10.47 8.35 -0.05
N HIS A 23 9.89 7.18 0.23
CA HIS A 23 9.74 6.08 -0.74
C HIS A 23 8.27 5.76 -1.04
N VAL A 24 7.95 5.31 -2.25
CA VAL A 24 6.58 4.90 -2.60
C VAL A 24 6.21 3.51 -2.02
N GLN A 25 7.22 2.66 -1.79
CA GLN A 25 7.03 1.29 -1.32
C GLN A 25 6.24 1.23 -0.01
N CYS A 26 5.31 0.27 0.09
CA CYS A 26 4.53 0.02 1.30
C CYS A 26 4.92 -1.32 1.94
N PHE A 27 4.55 -1.50 3.20
CA PHE A 27 4.61 -2.76 3.95
C PHE A 27 3.21 -3.14 4.43
N ASP A 28 3.01 -4.38 4.88
CA ASP A 28 1.73 -4.81 5.45
C ASP A 28 1.56 -4.29 6.88
N LEU A 29 0.52 -3.48 7.09
CA LEU A 29 0.24 -2.83 8.36
C LEU A 29 -0.03 -3.83 9.48
N ARG A 30 -0.78 -4.90 9.20
CA ARG A 30 -1.19 -5.86 10.23
C ARG A 30 0.04 -6.62 10.74
N THR A 31 0.89 -7.06 9.83
CA THR A 31 2.16 -7.70 10.20
C THR A 31 3.05 -6.73 10.97
N TYR A 32 3.21 -5.50 10.48
CA TYR A 32 4.07 -4.50 11.11
C TYR A 32 3.64 -4.23 12.56
N LEU A 33 2.35 -3.94 12.79
CA LEU A 33 1.83 -3.73 14.15
C LEU A 33 2.00 -4.97 15.03
N THR A 34 1.83 -6.17 14.47
CA THR A 34 2.06 -7.42 15.23
C THR A 34 3.52 -7.57 15.66
N MET A 35 4.48 -7.19 14.81
CA MET A 35 5.91 -7.27 15.11
C MET A 35 6.32 -6.20 16.13
N GLU A 36 5.94 -4.94 15.89
CA GLU A 36 6.29 -3.80 16.76
C GLU A 36 5.55 -3.81 18.11
N CYS A 37 4.41 -4.50 18.22
CA CYS A 37 3.68 -4.67 19.48
C CYS A 37 4.21 -5.86 20.30
N LYS A 38 4.87 -6.83 19.66
CA LYS A 38 5.51 -7.99 20.33
C LYS A 38 6.93 -7.70 20.80
N SER A 39 7.56 -6.64 20.30
CA SER A 39 8.88 -6.27 20.79
C SER A 39 8.75 -5.72 22.21
N ASP A 40 9.50 -6.31 23.15
CA ASP A 40 9.72 -5.78 24.50
C ASP A 40 10.47 -4.42 24.47
N ALA A 41 10.47 -3.70 23.35
CA ALA A 41 10.94 -2.32 23.20
C ALA A 41 10.07 -1.29 23.96
N VAL A 42 9.30 -1.77 24.94
CA VAL A 42 8.97 -1.02 26.15
C VAL A 42 10.30 -0.98 26.93
N ARG A 43 11.08 0.09 26.97
CA ARG A 43 11.02 1.00 28.12
C ARG A 43 12.02 2.16 28.11
N ASP A 44 12.88 2.28 27.10
CA ASP A 44 14.00 3.23 27.19
C ASP A 44 13.77 4.51 26.41
N VAL A 45 12.69 5.24 26.73
CA VAL A 45 12.68 6.71 26.64
C VAL A 45 11.79 7.22 27.76
N GLU A 46 12.40 7.91 28.72
CA GLU A 46 11.75 8.70 29.75
C GLU A 46 10.66 9.60 29.10
N GLY A 47 9.38 9.23 29.23
CA GLY A 47 8.26 9.93 28.59
C GLY A 47 7.31 9.12 27.70
N GLY A 48 7.50 7.81 27.53
CA GLY A 48 6.42 6.91 27.03
C GLY A 48 6.09 6.95 25.53
N VAL A 49 6.96 7.52 24.69
CA VAL A 49 6.77 7.52 23.23
C VAL A 49 7.37 6.26 22.62
N ARG A 50 6.53 5.41 22.01
CA ARG A 50 6.96 4.27 21.18
C ARG A 50 7.77 4.80 20.00
N CYS A 51 9.06 4.47 19.94
CA CYS A 51 9.92 4.81 18.80
C CYS A 51 9.94 3.65 17.81
N TRP A 52 9.01 3.65 16.86
CA TRP A 52 9.01 2.66 15.77
C TRP A 52 9.89 3.13 14.61
N HIS A 53 10.38 2.18 13.81
CA HIS A 53 11.19 2.48 12.63
C HIS A 53 10.56 1.87 11.38
N CYS A 54 10.66 2.58 10.25
CA CYS A 54 10.19 2.08 8.98
C CYS A 54 11.00 0.82 8.59
N PRO A 55 10.36 -0.31 8.24
CA PRO A 55 11.08 -1.52 7.84
C PRO A 55 11.71 -1.42 6.44
N ILE A 56 11.49 -0.31 5.72
CA ILE A 56 12.01 -0.08 4.37
C ILE A 56 13.18 0.90 4.38
N CYS A 57 13.04 2.03 5.09
CA CYS A 57 14.03 3.11 5.07
C CYS A 57 14.53 3.53 6.45
N SER A 58 14.15 2.80 7.51
CA SER A 58 14.54 3.06 8.90
C SER A 58 14.19 4.46 9.44
N THR A 59 13.36 5.24 8.73
CA THR A 59 12.84 6.52 9.22
C THR A 59 12.05 6.29 10.51
N ARG A 60 12.20 7.17 11.51
CA ARG A 60 11.40 7.11 12.74
C ARG A 60 9.93 7.37 12.46
N ILE A 61 9.07 6.51 12.98
CA ILE A 61 7.62 6.51 12.81
C ILE A 61 6.97 6.57 14.19
N SER A 62 6.01 7.47 14.35
CA SER A 62 5.02 7.40 15.44
C SER A 62 3.72 6.78 14.93
N ALA A 63 2.86 6.33 15.85
CA ALA A 63 1.56 5.76 15.48
C ALA A 63 0.70 6.72 14.64
N THR A 64 0.81 8.04 14.86
CA THR A 64 0.10 9.08 14.10
C THR A 64 0.68 9.34 12.73
N ASP A 65 1.93 8.95 12.47
CA ASP A 65 2.56 9.10 11.15
C ASP A 65 2.18 7.97 10.19
N LEU A 66 1.64 6.85 10.69
CA LEU A 66 1.24 5.71 9.87
C LEU A 66 -0.02 6.02 9.07
N ILE A 67 0.05 5.83 7.76
CA ILE A 67 -1.08 5.97 6.85
C ILE A 67 -1.26 4.70 6.03
N VAL A 68 -2.50 4.43 5.65
CA VAL A 68 -2.81 3.43 4.64
C VAL A 68 -2.79 4.09 3.28
N SER A 69 -1.85 3.71 2.42
CA SER A 69 -1.61 4.39 1.14
C SER A 69 -2.77 4.21 0.15
N PRO A 70 -3.49 5.28 -0.24
CA PRO A 70 -4.58 5.18 -1.21
C PRO A 70 -4.07 4.74 -2.59
N PHE A 71 -2.91 5.26 -3.00
CA PHE A 71 -2.23 4.86 -4.24
C PHE A 71 -1.96 3.36 -4.28
N PHE A 72 -1.35 2.84 -3.21
CA PHE A 72 -0.95 1.43 -3.18
C PHE A 72 -2.15 0.49 -3.04
N LYS A 73 -3.22 0.93 -2.35
CA LYS A 73 -4.52 0.23 -2.32
C LYS A 73 -5.09 0.07 -3.73
N LYS A 74 -5.13 1.15 -4.51
CA LYS A 74 -5.61 1.13 -5.90
C LYS A 74 -4.78 0.15 -6.74
N LEU A 75 -3.47 0.20 -6.59
CA LEU A 75 -2.54 -0.66 -7.29
C LEU A 75 -2.78 -2.14 -6.95
N LEU A 76 -2.94 -2.50 -5.68
CA LEU A 76 -3.24 -3.87 -5.27
C LEU A 76 -4.58 -4.40 -5.79
N ALA A 77 -5.55 -3.52 -6.03
CA ALA A 77 -6.88 -3.85 -6.56
C ALA A 77 -6.88 -4.04 -8.09
N GLU A 78 -6.10 -3.25 -8.82
CA GLU A 78 -6.07 -3.26 -10.30
C GLU A 78 -5.04 -4.23 -10.87
N VAL A 79 -3.96 -4.52 -10.14
CA VAL A 79 -2.88 -5.40 -10.61
C VAL A 79 -3.21 -6.87 -10.30
N PRO A 80 -3.10 -7.80 -11.26
CA PRO A 80 -3.41 -9.22 -11.05
C PRO A 80 -2.66 -9.85 -9.86
N ALA A 81 -3.30 -10.82 -9.19
CA ALA A 81 -2.77 -11.51 -8.01
C ALA A 81 -1.36 -12.12 -8.22
N ALA A 82 -1.11 -12.67 -9.42
CA ALA A 82 0.14 -13.31 -9.80
C ALA A 82 1.30 -12.33 -10.02
N GLN A 83 1.01 -11.06 -10.32
CA GLN A 83 2.03 -10.05 -10.54
C GLN A 83 2.63 -9.61 -9.20
N LYS A 84 3.97 -9.62 -9.12
CA LYS A 84 4.70 -9.25 -7.92
C LYS A 84 5.21 -7.82 -7.94
N ASP A 85 5.50 -7.27 -9.11
CA ASP A 85 6.14 -5.97 -9.23
C ASP A 85 5.50 -5.13 -10.33
N VAL A 86 5.57 -3.81 -10.18
CA VAL A 86 5.17 -2.85 -11.21
C VAL A 86 6.18 -1.73 -11.32
N GLU A 87 6.26 -1.13 -12.51
CA GLU A 87 7.02 0.10 -12.72
C GLU A 87 6.11 1.29 -12.42
N VAL A 88 6.57 2.21 -11.56
CA VAL A 88 5.81 3.40 -11.16
C VAL A 88 6.52 4.61 -11.74
N MET A 89 5.77 5.40 -12.51
CA MET A 89 6.24 6.60 -13.16
C MET A 89 6.20 7.81 -12.21
N PRO A 90 6.93 8.91 -12.50
CA PRO A 90 6.96 10.11 -11.64
C PRO A 90 5.59 10.76 -11.41
N ASP A 91 4.66 10.58 -12.35
CA ASP A 91 3.28 11.08 -12.26
C ASP A 91 2.35 10.16 -11.45
N MET A 92 2.90 9.15 -10.77
CA MET A 92 2.16 8.12 -10.01
C MET A 92 1.24 7.25 -10.87
N THR A 93 1.50 7.15 -12.17
CA THR A 93 0.95 6.07 -13.00
C THR A 93 1.84 4.83 -12.91
N TRP A 94 1.34 3.67 -13.35
CA TRP A 94 2.13 2.44 -13.36
C TRP A 94 1.90 1.59 -14.60
N THR A 95 2.91 0.79 -14.93
CA THR A 95 2.89 -0.19 -16.00
C THR A 95 3.23 -1.57 -15.47
N LEU A 96 2.69 -2.61 -16.12
CA LEU A 96 3.07 -3.99 -15.82
C LEU A 96 4.38 -4.31 -16.55
N PRO A 97 5.37 -4.91 -15.88
CA PRO A 97 6.59 -5.41 -16.52
C PRO A 97 6.22 -6.34 -17.67
N GLY A 98 6.64 -5.98 -18.89
CA GLY A 98 6.38 -6.77 -20.10
C GLY A 98 5.00 -6.58 -20.75
N ALA A 99 4.11 -5.75 -20.19
CA ALA A 99 2.89 -5.37 -20.90
C ALA A 99 3.22 -4.32 -21.97
N ARG A 100 3.23 -4.73 -23.24
CA ARG A 100 3.01 -3.80 -24.35
C ARG A 100 1.68 -3.07 -24.08
N ALA A 101 1.71 -1.74 -24.08
CA ALA A 101 0.60 -0.86 -23.71
C ALA A 101 -0.76 -1.34 -24.26
N ALA A 102 -1.57 -1.96 -23.40
CA ALA A 102 -2.95 -2.27 -23.71
C ALA A 102 -3.81 -1.08 -23.23
N THR A 103 -4.35 -0.33 -24.18
CA THR A 103 -5.30 0.75 -23.95
C THR A 103 -6.50 0.23 -23.13
N SER A 104 -6.71 0.78 -21.94
CA SER A 104 -7.85 0.46 -21.07
C SER A 104 -9.15 0.90 -21.75
N LYS A 105 -9.98 -0.05 -22.19
CA LYS A 105 -11.35 0.22 -22.63
C LYS A 105 -12.22 0.40 -21.38
N LYS A 106 -12.67 1.63 -21.12
CA LYS A 106 -13.75 1.90 -20.18
C LYS A 106 -15.01 1.20 -20.71
N LYS A 107 -15.65 0.37 -19.89
CA LYS A 107 -17.02 -0.10 -20.16
C LYS A 107 -17.97 1.02 -19.76
N ASP A 108 -18.61 1.61 -20.75
CA ASP A 108 -19.80 2.44 -20.60
C ASP A 108 -20.90 1.55 -19.98
N VAL A 109 -21.54 2.03 -18.91
CA VAL A 109 -22.74 1.39 -18.35
C VAL A 109 -23.91 2.19 -18.89
N GLU A 110 -24.71 1.53 -19.73
CA GLU A 110 -25.90 2.06 -20.37
C GLU A 110 -27.04 2.20 -19.34
N GLU A 111 -27.64 3.39 -19.30
CA GLU A 111 -28.74 3.77 -18.41
C GLU A 111 -30.06 3.21 -18.96
N VAL A 112 -30.64 2.21 -18.29
CA VAL A 112 -31.98 1.70 -18.60
C VAL A 112 -33.03 2.56 -17.89
N VAL A 113 -33.62 3.49 -18.64
CA VAL A 113 -34.86 4.17 -18.29
C VAL A 113 -36.02 3.18 -18.38
N LEU A 114 -36.58 2.79 -17.24
CA LEU A 114 -37.87 2.12 -17.16
C LEU A 114 -38.96 3.19 -17.30
N SER A 115 -39.65 3.19 -18.44
CA SER A 115 -40.90 3.94 -18.63
C SER A 115 -42.04 3.14 -18.00
N ASP A 116 -42.66 3.68 -16.95
CA ASP A 116 -43.97 3.27 -16.45
C ASP A 116 -45.04 3.61 -17.51
N ASP A 117 -45.68 2.59 -18.09
CA ASP A 117 -46.84 2.70 -18.98
C ASP A 117 -48.01 1.91 -18.35
N ASP A 118 -49.07 2.67 -18.00
CA ASP A 118 -50.44 2.34 -17.52
C ASP A 118 -50.67 1.68 -16.14
#